data_AF-A0AAU1RHU8-F1
#
_entry.id   AF-A0AAU1RHU8-F1
#
_cell.length_a   1.000
_cell.length_b   1.000
_cell.length_c   1.000
_cell.angle_alpha   90.00
_cell.angle_beta   90.00
_cell.angle_gamma   90.00
#
_symmetry.space_group_name_H-M   'P 1'
#
loop_
_entity.id
_entity.type
_entity.pdbx_description
1 polymer ?
#
loop_
_entity_poly.entity_id
_entity_poly.type
_entity_poly.pdbx_seq_one_letter_code
_entity_poly.pdbx_strand_id
1 'polypeptide(L)'
;MDMTLSVDETLTHIAWFLIVGLAIVGFLLAGFKLGQRVRAKEPPPPTPESQPHLPNGGAVYEVREERDPVEIPEGGLRPHEMQGYGNFGSTTSGHPDEVRAERESGYKPVEGPGPHPQPGAPPNAGRGAHS
;
A
#
# COMPACT_ATOMS: atom_id res chain seq x y z
N MET A 1 7.71 11.00 68.91
CA MET A 1 8.77 10.43 68.05
C MET A 1 8.18 9.76 66.79
N ASP A 2 6.86 9.71 66.66
CA ASP A 2 6.17 9.03 65.55
C ASP A 2 6.18 9.83 64.23
N MET A 3 6.19 11.16 64.31
CA MET A 3 6.21 12.04 63.14
C MET A 3 7.53 11.95 62.35
N THR A 4 8.67 11.78 63.03
CA THR A 4 9.98 11.65 62.36
C THR A 4 10.15 10.30 61.67
N LEU A 5 9.61 9.22 62.25
CA LEU A 5 9.58 7.89 61.63
C LEU A 5 8.68 7.87 60.39
N SER A 6 7.52 8.52 60.45
CA SER A 6 6.59 8.63 59.31
C SER A 6 7.16 9.45 58.14
N VAL A 7 7.90 10.53 58.42
CA VAL A 7 8.55 11.33 57.36
C VAL A 7 9.66 10.54 56.67
N ASP A 8 10.45 9.77 57.41
CA ASP A 8 11.52 8.93 56.83
C ASP A 8 10.96 7.78 55.97
N GLU A 9 9.86 7.17 56.42
CA GLU A 9 9.13 6.13 55.66
C GLU A 9 8.53 6.69 54.37
N THR A 10 7.86 7.84 54.42
CA THR A 10 7.29 8.49 53.23
C THR A 10 8.38 8.90 52.23
N LEU A 11 9.51 9.44 52.71
CA LEU A 11 10.64 9.79 51.85
C LEU A 11 11.26 8.55 51.20
N THR A 12 11.38 7.45 51.94
CA THR A 12 11.88 6.16 51.46
C THR A 12 10.97 5.59 50.36
N HIS A 13 9.65 5.65 50.55
CA HIS A 13 8.70 5.23 49.52
C HIS A 13 8.81 6.08 48.25
N ILE A 14 8.87 7.41 48.38
CA ILE A 14 9.03 8.31 47.23
C ILE A 14 10.32 7.99 46.48
N ALA A 15 11.44 7.82 47.19
CA ALA A 15 12.71 7.46 46.59
C ALA A 15 12.63 6.12 45.84
N TRP A 16 12.00 5.11 46.44
CA TRP A 16 11.79 3.81 45.81
C TRP A 16 10.93 3.91 44.54
N PHE A 17 9.83 4.65 44.57
CA PHE A 17 8.99 4.89 43.40
C PHE A 17 9.78 5.55 42.25
N LEU A 18 10.63 6.52 42.55
CA LEU A 18 11.48 7.17 41.55
C LEU A 18 12.51 6.21 40.96
N ILE A 19 13.16 5.40 41.80
CA ILE A 19 14.13 4.39 41.35
C ILE A 19 13.46 3.37 40.42
N VAL A 20 12.30 2.84 40.82
CA VAL A 20 11.53 1.88 40.00
C VAL A 20 11.08 2.53 38.70
N GLY A 21 10.57 3.76 38.76
CA GLY A 21 10.19 4.52 37.56
C GLY A 21 11.35 4.71 36.59
N LEU A 22 12.52 5.11 37.08
CA LEU A 22 13.74 5.26 36.27
C LEU A 22 14.23 3.92 35.73
N ALA A 23 14.12 2.84 36.49
CA ALA A 23 14.48 1.50 36.02
C ALA A 23 13.60 1.05 34.85
N ILE A 24 12.28 1.28 34.94
CA ILE A 24 11.33 0.99 33.85
C ILE A 24 11.64 1.83 32.62
N VAL A 25 11.85 3.14 32.79
CA VAL A 25 12.20 4.05 31.68
C VAL A 25 13.51 3.61 31.02
N GLY A 26 14.53 3.27 31.81
CA GLY A 26 15.81 2.76 31.32
C GLY A 26 15.67 1.45 30.55
N PHE A 27 14.84 0.52 31.05
CA PHE A 27 14.54 -0.75 30.37
C PHE A 27 13.87 -0.52 29.01
N LEU A 28 12.86 0.36 28.95
CA LEU A 28 12.16 0.69 27.70
C LEU A 28 13.10 1.35 26.68
N LEU A 29 13.93 2.30 27.13
CA LEU A 29 14.94 2.95 26.29
C LEU A 29 15.97 1.96 25.75
N ALA A 30 16.39 0.98 26.57
CA ALA A 30 17.31 -0.06 26.14
C ALA A 30 16.68 -0.94 25.03
N GLY A 31 15.42 -1.35 25.21
CA GLY A 31 14.67 -2.08 24.18
C GLY A 31 14.51 -1.29 22.89
N PHE A 32 14.14 -0.01 22.99
CA PHE A 32 14.05 0.90 21.85
C PHE A 32 15.38 1.04 21.11
N LYS A 33 16.49 1.28 21.83
CA LYS A 33 17.83 1.38 21.22
C LYS A 33 18.27 0.07 20.58
N LEU A 34 17.92 -1.08 21.15
CA LEU A 34 18.20 -2.38 20.54
C LEU A 34 17.46 -2.52 19.21
N GLY A 35 16.16 -2.16 19.16
CA GLY A 35 15.37 -2.15 17.94
C GLY A 35 15.93 -1.20 16.86
N GLN A 36 16.33 0.01 17.25
CA GLN A 36 17.01 0.94 16.35
C GLN A 36 18.31 0.36 15.79
N ARG A 37 19.13 -0.29 16.64
CA ARG A 37 20.40 -0.90 16.23
C ARG A 37 20.20 -2.08 15.29
N VAL A 38 19.10 -2.82 15.42
CA VAL A 38 18.74 -3.88 14.46
C VAL A 38 18.38 -3.28 13.12
N ARG A 39 17.48 -2.27 13.08
CA ARG A 39 17.11 -1.59 11.82
C ARG A 39 18.28 -0.89 11.14
N ALA A 40 19.23 -0.36 11.89
CA ALA A 40 20.43 0.27 11.33
C ALA A 40 21.37 -0.71 10.58
N LYS A 41 21.18 -2.02 10.75
CA LYS A 41 21.89 -3.04 9.96
C LYS A 41 21.21 -3.32 8.62
N GLU A 42 19.95 -2.91 8.46
CA GLU A 42 19.24 -3.01 7.19
C GLU A 42 19.83 -1.98 6.21
N PRO A 43 19.92 -2.32 4.91
CA PRO A 43 20.33 -1.35 3.90
C PRO A 43 19.36 -0.16 3.90
N PRO A 44 19.85 1.06 3.60
CA PRO A 44 18.99 2.23 3.51
C PRO A 44 17.94 2.02 2.41
N PRO A 45 16.77 2.68 2.53
CA PRO A 45 15.80 2.69 1.44
C PRO A 45 16.47 3.07 0.11
N PRO A 46 16.07 2.44 -1.01
CA PRO A 46 16.63 2.74 -2.31
C PRO A 46 16.50 4.24 -2.60
N THR A 47 17.58 4.84 -3.10
CA THR A 47 17.58 6.23 -3.54
C THR A 47 16.67 6.39 -4.77
N PRO A 48 16.11 7.58 -5.04
CA PRO A 48 15.34 7.83 -6.26
C PRO A 48 16.09 7.44 -7.54
N GLU A 49 17.40 7.68 -7.57
CA GLU A 49 18.27 7.31 -8.70
C GLU A 49 18.48 5.79 -8.83
N SER A 50 18.32 5.04 -7.74
CA SER A 50 18.36 3.57 -7.76
C SER A 50 17.03 2.95 -8.17
N GLN A 51 15.99 3.75 -8.40
CA GLN A 51 14.75 3.26 -8.98
C GLN A 51 15.03 2.66 -10.36
N PRO A 52 14.32 1.60 -10.76
CA PRO A 52 14.41 1.05 -12.10
C PRO A 52 14.13 2.14 -13.13
N HIS A 53 15.11 2.43 -13.98
CA HIS A 53 14.95 3.31 -15.13
C HIS A 53 14.34 2.53 -16.29
N LEU A 54 13.72 3.24 -17.23
CA LEU A 54 13.27 2.62 -18.48
C LEU A 54 14.50 2.01 -19.19
N PRO A 55 14.39 0.81 -19.77
CA PRO A 55 15.47 0.27 -20.59
C PRO A 55 15.72 1.16 -21.81
N ASN A 56 16.89 1.02 -22.43
CA ASN A 56 17.31 1.85 -23.57
C ASN A 56 16.30 1.87 -24.74
N GLY A 57 15.47 0.83 -24.88
CA GLY A 57 14.41 0.72 -25.88
C GLY A 57 13.10 1.44 -25.53
N GLY A 58 13.03 2.17 -24.41
CA GLY A 58 11.80 2.75 -23.89
C GLY A 58 11.03 1.79 -22.97
N ALA A 59 9.81 2.15 -22.60
CA ALA A 59 9.01 1.33 -21.72
C ALA A 59 8.73 -0.03 -22.39
N VAL A 60 8.94 -1.13 -21.67
CA VAL A 60 8.38 -2.42 -22.10
C VAL A 60 6.88 -2.28 -21.93
N TYR A 61 6.16 -2.18 -23.05
CA TYR A 61 4.72 -2.16 -23.01
C TYR A 61 4.21 -3.49 -22.48
N GLU A 62 3.22 -3.42 -21.61
CA GLU A 62 2.52 -4.60 -21.12
C GLU A 62 1.84 -5.29 -22.30
N VAL A 63 2.05 -6.60 -22.45
CA VAL A 63 1.17 -7.41 -23.29
C VAL A 63 -0.17 -7.46 -22.55
N ARG A 64 -1.14 -6.70 -23.05
CA ARG A 64 -2.46 -6.58 -22.43
C ARG A 64 -3.38 -7.65 -23.00
N GLU A 65 -3.59 -8.70 -22.23
CA GLU A 65 -4.61 -9.71 -22.52
C GLU A 65 -5.98 -9.18 -22.11
N GLU A 66 -6.93 -9.16 -23.04
CA GLU A 66 -8.35 -8.97 -22.73
C GLU A 66 -8.98 -10.35 -22.48
N ARG A 67 -9.82 -10.45 -21.45
CA ARG A 67 -10.55 -11.68 -21.14
C ARG A 67 -11.89 -11.66 -21.86
N ASP A 68 -12.29 -12.79 -22.44
CA ASP A 68 -13.66 -12.93 -22.94
C ASP A 68 -14.63 -12.81 -21.75
N PRO A 69 -15.64 -11.92 -21.81
CA PRO A 69 -16.63 -11.78 -20.77
C PRO A 69 -17.47 -13.06 -20.69
N VAL A 70 -17.67 -13.58 -19.48
CA VAL A 70 -18.59 -14.70 -19.26
C VAL A 70 -20.01 -14.15 -19.21
N GLU A 71 -20.90 -14.72 -20.01
CA GLU A 71 -22.33 -14.38 -20.01
C GLU A 71 -22.94 -14.73 -18.65
N ILE A 72 -23.50 -13.73 -17.98
CA ILE A 72 -24.28 -13.90 -16.74
C ILE A 72 -25.75 -13.69 -17.10
N PRO A 73 -26.66 -14.60 -16.69
CA PRO A 73 -28.10 -14.42 -16.92
C PRO A 73 -28.62 -13.10 -16.35
N GLU A 74 -29.59 -12.47 -17.03
CA GLU A 74 -30.15 -11.16 -16.64
C GLU A 74 -30.78 -11.15 -15.23
N GLY A 75 -31.20 -12.31 -14.72
CA GLY A 75 -31.71 -12.49 -13.35
C GLY A 75 -30.63 -12.54 -12.26
N GLY A 76 -29.34 -12.48 -12.64
CA GLY A 76 -28.21 -12.69 -11.76
C GLY A 76 -28.07 -14.15 -11.30
N LEU A 77 -26.93 -14.44 -10.67
CA LEU A 77 -26.66 -15.74 -10.05
C LEU A 77 -26.26 -15.51 -8.59
N ARG A 78 -26.77 -16.34 -7.66
CA ARG A 78 -26.22 -16.40 -6.30
C ARG A 78 -24.84 -17.06 -6.33
N PRO A 79 -23.96 -16.81 -5.35
CA PRO A 79 -22.59 -17.34 -5.37
C PRO A 79 -22.47 -18.86 -5.54
N HIS A 80 -23.44 -19.64 -5.06
CA HIS A 80 -23.49 -21.10 -5.22
C HIS A 80 -24.06 -21.56 -6.57
N GLU A 81 -24.68 -20.65 -7.33
CA GLU A 81 -25.21 -20.88 -8.67
C GLU A 81 -24.20 -20.48 -9.75
N MET A 82 -23.11 -19.79 -9.36
CA MET A 82 -22.01 -19.45 -10.26
C MET A 82 -21.12 -20.67 -10.51
N GLN A 83 -20.81 -20.93 -11.78
CA GLN A 83 -19.86 -21.98 -12.16
C GLN A 83 -18.50 -21.71 -11.51
N GLY A 84 -17.90 -22.77 -10.93
CA GLY A 84 -16.62 -22.64 -10.22
C GLY A 84 -16.66 -21.75 -8.98
N TYR A 85 -17.83 -21.52 -8.36
CA TYR A 85 -18.01 -20.60 -7.22
C TYR A 85 -17.56 -19.16 -7.52
N GLY A 86 -17.74 -18.71 -8.76
CA GLY A 86 -17.28 -17.40 -9.22
C GLY A 86 -15.83 -17.38 -9.69
N ASN A 87 -15.13 -18.52 -9.67
CA ASN A 87 -13.86 -18.68 -10.37
C ASN A 87 -14.13 -19.03 -11.84
N PHE A 88 -14.62 -18.05 -12.59
CA PHE A 88 -14.79 -18.17 -14.02
C PHE A 88 -13.42 -18.31 -14.68
N GLY A 89 -13.11 -19.50 -15.20
CA GLY A 89 -11.96 -19.68 -16.08
C GLY A 89 -12.22 -18.92 -17.37
N SER A 90 -11.74 -17.69 -17.45
CA SER A 90 -11.87 -16.87 -18.65
C SER A 90 -10.75 -17.20 -19.62
N THR A 91 -11.10 -17.47 -20.88
CA THR A 91 -10.13 -17.60 -21.96
C THR A 91 -9.62 -16.22 -22.37
N THR A 92 -8.37 -16.17 -22.79
CA THR A 92 -7.83 -14.97 -23.45
C THR A 92 -8.57 -14.81 -24.78
N SER A 93 -9.05 -13.60 -25.07
CA SER A 93 -9.79 -13.33 -26.29
C SER A 93 -8.90 -13.51 -27.52
N GLY A 94 -9.48 -14.00 -28.62
CA GLY A 94 -8.76 -14.13 -29.90
C GLY A 94 -8.50 -12.78 -30.59
N HIS A 95 -9.25 -11.75 -30.20
CA HIS A 95 -9.23 -10.39 -30.77
C HIS A 95 -9.30 -9.32 -29.68
N PRO A 96 -8.26 -9.17 -28.84
CA PRO A 96 -8.30 -8.32 -27.65
C PRO A 96 -8.51 -6.83 -27.94
N ASP A 97 -8.02 -6.35 -29.08
CA ASP A 97 -8.17 -4.94 -29.46
C ASP A 97 -9.61 -4.60 -29.89
N GLU A 98 -10.32 -5.53 -30.53
CA GLU A 98 -11.72 -5.35 -30.92
C GLU A 98 -12.63 -5.36 -29.70
N VAL A 99 -12.45 -6.34 -28.80
CA VAL A 99 -13.21 -6.44 -27.54
C VAL A 99 -13.02 -5.18 -26.70
N ARG A 100 -11.79 -4.64 -26.65
CA ARG A 100 -11.52 -3.36 -25.98
C ARG A 100 -12.24 -2.21 -26.66
N ALA A 101 -12.11 -2.08 -27.97
CA ALA A 101 -12.75 -1.01 -28.72
C ALA A 101 -14.28 -1.03 -28.52
N GLU A 102 -14.88 -2.21 -28.48
CA GLU A 102 -16.31 -2.38 -28.17
C GLU A 102 -16.63 -1.93 -26.74
N ARG A 103 -15.88 -2.39 -25.73
CA ARG A 103 -16.05 -1.96 -24.32
C ARG A 103 -15.93 -0.44 -24.17
N GLU A 104 -14.98 0.17 -24.87
CA GLU A 104 -14.68 1.60 -24.80
C GLU A 104 -15.61 2.45 -25.69
N SER A 105 -16.27 1.86 -26.69
CA SER A 105 -17.14 2.57 -27.64
C SER A 105 -18.28 3.35 -26.97
N GLY A 106 -18.73 2.88 -25.80
CA GLY A 106 -19.77 3.54 -24.99
C GLY A 106 -19.23 4.49 -23.92
N TYR A 107 -17.90 4.58 -23.74
CA TYR A 107 -17.30 5.42 -22.72
C TYR A 107 -17.38 6.89 -23.12
N LYS A 108 -18.14 7.68 -22.36
CA LYS A 108 -18.11 9.13 -22.46
C LYS A 108 -17.05 9.64 -21.49
N PRO A 109 -16.05 10.42 -21.95
CA PRO A 109 -15.11 11.08 -21.07
C PRO A 109 -15.88 11.86 -20.00
N VAL A 110 -15.53 11.65 -18.73
CA VAL A 110 -16.12 12.42 -17.64
C VAL A 110 -15.68 13.88 -17.80
N GLU A 111 -16.62 14.78 -18.09
CA GLU A 111 -16.34 16.22 -18.11
C GLU A 111 -16.10 16.71 -16.68
N GLY A 112 -14.83 16.88 -16.32
CA GLY A 112 -14.38 17.39 -15.03
C GLY A 112 -12.91 17.76 -15.09
N PRO A 113 -12.37 18.41 -14.04
CA PRO A 113 -10.92 18.60 -13.92
C PRO A 113 -10.25 17.24 -14.08
N GLY A 114 -9.37 17.11 -15.08
CA GLY A 114 -8.68 15.85 -15.35
C GLY A 114 -7.98 15.31 -14.10
N PRO A 115 -7.70 14.00 -14.04
CA PRO A 115 -6.96 13.43 -12.92
C PRO A 115 -5.70 14.25 -12.67
N HIS A 116 -5.43 14.57 -11.40
CA HIS A 116 -4.25 15.34 -11.03
C HIS A 116 -3.01 14.74 -11.71
N PRO A 117 -2.14 15.55 -12.33
CA PRO A 117 -0.91 15.05 -12.93
C PRO A 117 -0.18 14.20 -11.89
N GLN A 118 0.07 12.93 -12.22
CA GLN A 118 0.88 12.09 -11.34
C GLN A 118 2.24 12.79 -11.17
N PRO A 119 2.74 12.96 -9.94
CA PRO A 119 4.05 13.56 -9.71
C PRO A 119 5.11 12.83 -10.54
N GLY A 120 5.77 13.54 -11.46
CA GLY A 120 6.78 12.98 -12.37
C GLY A 120 6.28 12.62 -13.78
N ALA A 121 4.99 12.79 -14.09
CA ALA A 121 4.48 12.58 -15.44
C ALA A 121 5.05 13.64 -16.42
N PRO A 122 5.44 13.24 -17.66
CA PRO A 122 5.89 14.19 -18.67
C PRO A 122 4.75 15.18 -19.02
N PRO A 123 5.07 16.40 -19.48
CA PRO A 123 4.09 17.49 -19.67
C PRO A 123 2.93 17.17 -20.63
N ASN A 124 3.01 16.07 -21.40
CA ASN A 124 2.00 15.63 -22.36
C ASN A 124 1.26 14.34 -21.95
N ALA A 125 1.46 13.83 -20.73
CA ALA A 125 0.93 12.52 -20.29
C ALA A 125 -0.60 12.37 -20.34
N GLY A 126 -1.36 13.48 -20.46
CA GLY A 126 -2.81 13.46 -20.59
C GLY A 126 -3.37 13.87 -21.96
N ARG A 127 -2.51 14.17 -22.96
CA ARG A 127 -2.95 14.73 -24.26
C ARG A 127 -2.96 13.70 -25.41
N GLY A 128 -2.32 12.54 -25.26
CA GLY A 128 -2.04 11.63 -26.37
C GLY A 128 -2.69 10.24 -26.34
N ALA A 129 -3.59 9.94 -25.40
CA ALA A 129 -4.15 8.59 -25.27
C ALA A 129 -5.36 8.31 -26.18
N HIS A 130 -5.74 9.23 -27.06
CA HIS A 130 -6.87 9.10 -27.97
C HIS A 130 -6.43 9.45 -29.41
N SER A 131 -5.72 8.52 -30.06
CA SER A 131 -5.52 8.52 -31.51
C SER A 131 -5.23 7.11 -31.99
#